data_AF-A0A1Q7AW75-F1
#
_entry.id   AF-A0A1Q7AW75-F1
#
_cell.length_a   1.000
_cell.length_b   1.000
_cell.length_c   1.000
_cell.angle_alpha   90.00
_cell.angle_beta   90.00
_cell.angle_gamma   90.00
#
_symmetry.space_group_name_H-M   'P 1'
#
loop_
_entity.id
_entity.type
_entity.pdbx_description
1 polymer ?
#
loop_
_entity_poly.entity_id
_entity_poly.type
_entity_poly.pdbx_seq_one_letter_code
_entity_poly.pdbx_strand_id
1 'polypeptide(L)'
;MALIALAGAGAVFVLLGTASTAEAAAGPSVRTEGGPLKIRSAPSQNGAILGTLANGTRLTLACQQAGQQITGSVRTTTAWDRLSDGRYVSDAYVARTGTPPASCPPPTWIRPANAPFWGGFRTPQRPTHDGVDLGAPRNSPVFAVAAGTVVTAECNVSPTHVCDVDGSAAVAGCGWYVEIRHLDNSVTRYCHLARRPLVNVGQPVARGQALGYAGMSGNASAPHLHFEVHTGYPATPQNAVDPLPFMAARGAALR
;
A
#
# COMPACT_ATOMS: atom_id res chain seq x y z
N MET A 1 51.77 -40.58 -69.92
CA MET A 1 50.97 -39.88 -70.95
C MET A 1 50.91 -38.41 -70.57
N ALA A 2 51.43 -37.57 -71.48
CA ALA A 2 51.32 -36.11 -71.64
C ALA A 2 51.01 -35.15 -70.46
N LEU A 3 51.88 -34.13 -70.38
CA LEU A 3 51.69 -32.77 -69.83
C LEU A 3 50.31 -32.16 -70.15
N ILE A 4 49.86 -31.21 -69.30
CA ILE A 4 49.53 -29.83 -69.69
C ILE A 4 49.60 -28.93 -68.43
N ALA A 5 50.32 -27.82 -68.55
CA ALA A 5 50.38 -26.72 -67.60
C ALA A 5 49.24 -25.73 -67.84
N LEU A 6 48.79 -25.01 -66.80
CA LEU A 6 48.25 -23.65 -66.93
C LEU A 6 48.40 -22.87 -65.62
N ALA A 7 49.07 -21.73 -65.74
CA ALA A 7 49.17 -20.69 -64.73
C ALA A 7 47.85 -19.89 -64.67
N GLY A 8 47.43 -19.49 -63.46
CA GLY A 8 46.28 -18.62 -63.26
C GLY A 8 46.52 -17.71 -62.06
N ALA A 9 46.58 -16.40 -62.32
CA ALA A 9 46.88 -15.34 -61.38
C ALA A 9 45.86 -15.25 -60.23
N GLY A 10 46.33 -15.27 -58.99
CA GLY A 10 45.52 -14.99 -57.81
C GLY A 10 45.36 -13.49 -57.59
N ALA A 11 44.19 -12.94 -57.92
CA ALA A 11 43.81 -11.59 -57.54
C ALA A 11 43.41 -11.56 -56.06
N VAL A 12 44.19 -10.86 -55.24
CA VAL A 12 43.85 -10.60 -53.83
C VAL A 12 42.81 -9.48 -53.79
N PHE A 13 41.53 -9.86 -53.61
CA PHE A 13 40.45 -8.92 -53.31
C PHE A 13 40.50 -8.56 -51.81
N VAL A 14 41.04 -7.37 -51.50
CA VAL A 14 40.91 -6.80 -50.15
C VAL A 14 39.51 -6.22 -50.02
N LEU A 15 38.59 -7.00 -49.44
CA LEU A 15 37.28 -6.53 -49.00
C LEU A 15 37.48 -5.63 -47.77
N LEU A 16 37.46 -4.31 -47.98
CA LEU A 16 37.29 -3.33 -46.91
C LEU A 16 35.87 -3.46 -46.35
N GLY A 17 35.69 -4.33 -45.36
CA GLY A 17 34.47 -4.41 -44.59
C GLY A 17 34.29 -3.15 -43.77
N THR A 18 33.38 -2.26 -44.19
CA THR A 18 32.90 -1.19 -43.31
C THR A 18 32.11 -1.85 -42.18
N ALA A 19 32.68 -1.88 -40.98
CA ALA A 19 31.95 -2.24 -39.78
C ALA A 19 30.79 -1.24 -39.61
N SER A 20 29.57 -1.69 -39.90
CA SER A 20 28.36 -1.01 -39.47
C SER A 20 28.38 -0.99 -37.94
N THR A 21 28.48 0.20 -37.35
CA THR A 21 28.11 0.38 -35.95
C THR A 21 26.63 0.10 -35.85
N ALA A 22 26.27 -1.09 -35.35
CA ALA A 22 24.90 -1.36 -34.92
C ALA A 22 24.57 -0.34 -33.83
N GLU A 23 23.79 0.66 -34.20
CA GLU A 23 23.23 1.63 -33.27
C GLU A 23 22.33 0.84 -32.32
N ALA A 24 22.77 0.69 -31.07
CA ALA A 24 22.00 0.00 -30.05
C ALA A 24 20.61 0.66 -30.03
N ALA A 25 19.58 -0.08 -30.45
CA ALA A 25 18.21 0.40 -30.43
C ALA A 25 17.94 0.92 -29.01
N ALA A 26 17.80 2.23 -28.87
CA ALA A 26 17.58 2.85 -27.58
C ALA A 26 16.30 2.26 -27.02
N GLY A 27 16.43 1.40 -25.99
CA GLY A 27 15.30 0.84 -25.29
C GLY A 27 14.37 1.94 -24.79
N PRO A 28 13.12 1.60 -24.43
CA PRO A 28 12.14 2.57 -23.96
C PRO A 28 12.75 3.47 -22.89
N SER A 29 12.77 4.78 -23.16
CA SER A 29 13.29 5.78 -22.25
C SER A 29 12.16 6.25 -21.37
N VAL A 30 12.43 6.41 -20.08
CA VAL A 30 11.50 7.01 -19.12
C VAL A 30 12.30 8.03 -18.32
N ARG A 31 11.87 9.30 -18.36
CA ARG A 31 12.56 10.40 -17.69
C ARG A 31 11.60 11.48 -17.19
N THR A 32 12.04 12.24 -16.21
CA THR A 32 11.31 13.42 -15.72
C THR A 32 11.46 14.61 -16.69
N GLU A 33 10.43 15.45 -16.82
CA GLU A 33 10.44 16.69 -17.62
C GLU A 33 9.83 17.86 -16.83
N GLY A 34 10.30 19.09 -17.05
CA GLY A 34 9.71 20.33 -16.51
C GLY A 34 10.18 20.75 -15.11
N GLY A 35 11.35 20.30 -14.65
CA GLY A 35 11.96 20.71 -13.37
C GLY A 35 11.88 19.64 -12.27
N PRO A 36 12.25 19.95 -11.00
CA PRO A 36 12.37 18.90 -9.99
C PRO A 36 11.02 18.27 -9.65
N LEU A 37 10.85 17.00 -10.02
CA LEU A 37 9.62 16.23 -9.80
C LEU A 37 9.58 15.74 -8.35
N LYS A 38 8.51 16.09 -7.63
CA LYS A 38 8.30 15.66 -6.25
C LYS A 38 7.93 14.17 -6.20
N ILE A 39 8.67 13.42 -5.40
CA ILE A 39 8.34 12.05 -5.03
C ILE A 39 7.34 12.10 -3.87
N ARG A 40 6.23 11.37 -3.98
CA ARG A 40 5.11 11.40 -3.05
C ARG A 40 4.88 10.04 -2.40
N SER A 41 4.33 10.05 -1.19
CA SER A 41 3.91 8.84 -0.47
C SER A 41 2.61 8.21 -1.00
N ALA A 42 1.86 8.93 -1.84
CA ALA A 42 0.57 8.53 -2.41
C ALA A 42 0.37 9.17 -3.79
N PRO A 43 -0.53 8.64 -4.65
CA PRO A 43 -0.85 9.21 -5.96
C PRO A 43 -1.74 10.48 -5.85
N SER A 44 -1.28 11.46 -5.08
CA SER A 44 -1.97 12.72 -4.80
C SER A 44 -0.96 13.79 -4.35
N GLN A 45 -1.27 15.07 -4.60
CA GLN A 45 -0.50 16.20 -4.09
C GLN A 45 -0.60 16.35 -2.57
N ASN A 46 -1.62 15.75 -1.94
CA ASN A 46 -1.75 15.67 -0.48
C ASN A 46 -0.82 14.61 0.13
N GLY A 47 -0.26 13.71 -0.68
CA GLY A 47 0.78 12.78 -0.23
C GLY A 47 2.01 13.52 0.27
N ALA A 48 2.64 13.01 1.34
CA ALA A 48 3.86 13.57 1.89
C ALA A 48 4.95 13.59 0.80
N ILE A 49 5.75 14.67 0.77
CA ILE A 49 6.91 14.77 -0.12
C ILE A 49 8.02 13.92 0.50
N LEU A 50 8.42 12.86 -0.20
CA LEU A 50 9.48 11.94 0.23
C LEU A 50 10.82 12.21 -0.47
N GLY A 51 10.87 13.20 -1.37
CA GLY A 51 12.06 13.59 -2.10
C GLY A 51 11.74 14.36 -3.37
N THR A 52 12.78 14.69 -4.13
CA THR A 52 12.69 15.35 -5.44
C THR A 52 13.65 14.69 -6.43
N LEU A 53 13.29 14.71 -7.71
CA LEU A 53 14.08 14.18 -8.82
C LEU A 53 14.41 15.31 -9.77
N ALA A 54 15.67 15.50 -10.14
CA ALA A 54 16.07 16.53 -11.10
C ALA A 54 15.43 16.31 -12.48
N ASN A 55 15.40 17.34 -13.32
CA ASN A 55 14.93 17.21 -14.71
C ASN A 55 15.80 16.21 -15.50
N GLY A 56 15.19 15.41 -16.37
CA GLY A 56 15.88 14.38 -17.16
C GLY A 56 16.32 13.14 -16.37
N THR A 57 15.95 13.02 -15.09
CA THR A 57 16.28 11.83 -14.28
C THR A 57 15.62 10.60 -14.89
N ARG A 58 16.41 9.56 -15.17
CA ARG A 58 15.90 8.26 -15.65
C ARG A 58 15.16 7.55 -14.52
N LEU A 59 13.99 7.00 -14.83
CA LEU A 59 13.13 6.32 -13.86
C LEU A 59 12.96 4.84 -14.20
N THR A 60 12.88 4.02 -13.16
CA THR A 60 12.39 2.63 -13.26
C THR A 60 10.99 2.58 -12.67
N LEU A 61 9.98 2.35 -13.51
CA LEU A 61 8.58 2.35 -13.10
C LEU A 61 8.09 0.92 -12.89
N ALA A 62 7.42 0.68 -11.77
CA ALA A 62 6.82 -0.61 -11.46
C ALA A 62 5.46 -0.77 -12.15
N CYS A 63 4.60 0.25 -12.03
CA CYS A 63 3.23 0.22 -12.53
C CYS A 63 2.60 1.61 -12.48
N GLN A 64 1.42 1.78 -13.11
CA GLN A 64 0.61 3.00 -13.03
C GLN A 64 -0.58 2.85 -12.10
N GLN A 65 -0.85 3.86 -11.27
CA GLN A 65 -2.01 3.92 -10.40
C GLN A 65 -2.82 5.19 -10.70
N ALA A 66 -4.14 5.07 -10.73
CA ALA A 66 -5.02 6.23 -10.83
C ALA A 66 -4.98 7.04 -9.52
N GLY A 67 -5.00 8.36 -9.64
CA GLY A 67 -4.92 9.30 -8.53
C GLY A 67 -5.49 10.67 -8.86
N GLN A 68 -5.06 11.69 -8.13
CA GLN A 68 -5.46 13.07 -8.38
C GLN A 68 -5.07 13.47 -9.82
N GLN A 69 -5.95 14.18 -10.53
CA GLN A 69 -5.62 14.73 -11.85
C GLN A 69 -4.58 15.85 -11.70
N ILE A 70 -3.50 15.76 -12.49
CA ILE A 70 -2.41 16.74 -12.51
C ILE A 70 -2.15 17.19 -13.94
N THR A 71 -1.95 18.49 -14.11
CA THR A 71 -1.46 19.09 -15.36
C THR A 71 0.03 19.34 -15.19
N GLY A 72 0.85 18.70 -16.01
CA GLY A 72 2.31 18.83 -15.99
C GLY A 72 2.87 19.20 -17.36
N SER A 73 4.20 19.27 -17.43
CA SER A 73 4.96 19.62 -18.63
C SER A 73 4.77 18.64 -19.79
N VAL A 74 4.40 17.39 -19.50
CA VAL A 74 4.26 16.33 -20.50
C VAL A 74 2.80 16.14 -20.90
N ARG A 75 1.89 16.10 -19.92
CA ARG A 75 0.45 15.86 -20.15
C ARG A 75 -0.41 16.27 -18.95
N THR A 76 -1.72 16.31 -19.17
CA THR A 76 -2.75 16.30 -18.12
C THR A 76 -3.25 14.87 -17.93
N THR A 77 -3.18 14.33 -16.71
CA THR A 77 -3.51 12.92 -16.46
C THR A 77 -3.91 12.67 -15.00
N THR A 78 -4.69 11.61 -14.78
CA THR A 78 -4.95 11.02 -13.46
C THR A 78 -3.96 9.91 -13.12
N ALA A 79 -3.07 9.54 -14.05
CA ALA A 79 -2.08 8.50 -13.83
C ALA A 79 -0.92 9.01 -12.94
N TRP A 80 -0.52 8.15 -12.03
CA TRP A 80 0.68 8.29 -11.20
C TRP A 80 1.54 7.05 -11.39
N ASP A 81 2.82 7.25 -11.63
CA ASP A 81 3.76 6.13 -11.76
C ASP A 81 4.29 5.75 -10.38
N ARG A 82 4.12 4.48 -10.02
CA ARG A 82 4.72 3.88 -8.82
C ARG A 82 6.14 3.45 -9.16
N LEU A 83 7.11 3.91 -8.39
CA LEU A 83 8.51 3.51 -8.46
C LEU A 83 8.69 2.11 -7.84
N SER A 84 9.82 1.46 -8.14
CA SER A 84 10.14 0.12 -7.62
C SER A 84 10.20 0.05 -6.09
N ASP A 85 10.50 1.16 -5.43
CA ASP A 85 10.50 1.31 -3.96
C ASP A 85 9.14 1.68 -3.36
N GLY A 86 8.10 1.73 -4.18
CA GLY A 86 6.72 1.98 -3.76
C GLY A 86 6.34 3.45 -3.58
N ARG A 87 7.24 4.39 -3.86
CA ARG A 87 6.93 5.82 -3.90
C ARG A 87 6.26 6.20 -5.22
N TYR A 88 5.64 7.37 -5.29
CA TYR A 88 4.88 7.81 -6.46
C TYR A 88 5.45 9.09 -7.07
N VAL A 89 5.35 9.19 -8.38
CA VAL A 89 5.52 10.44 -9.12
C VAL A 89 4.32 10.63 -10.04
N SER A 90 3.96 11.88 -10.34
CA SER A 90 2.85 12.14 -11.25
C SER A 90 3.28 11.89 -12.69
N ASP A 91 2.53 11.08 -13.44
CA ASP A 91 2.83 10.76 -14.85
C ASP A 91 2.73 12.02 -15.75
N ALA A 92 2.09 13.08 -15.25
CA ALA A 92 2.01 14.40 -15.88
C ALA A 92 3.39 15.03 -16.19
N TYR A 93 4.44 14.58 -15.50
CA TYR A 93 5.83 15.03 -15.68
C TYR A 93 6.78 13.91 -16.17
N VAL A 94 6.26 12.75 -16.56
CA VAL A 94 7.06 11.59 -16.99
C VAL A 94 6.97 11.43 -18.50
N ALA A 95 8.06 11.80 -19.19
CA ALA A 95 8.21 11.54 -20.61
C ALA A 95 8.68 10.11 -20.82
N ARG A 96 8.06 9.44 -21.81
CA ARG A 96 8.35 8.05 -22.11
C ARG A 96 8.26 7.75 -23.60
N THR A 97 9.10 6.85 -24.08
CA THR A 97 8.96 6.23 -25.41
C THR A 97 8.36 4.83 -25.26
N GLY A 98 7.27 4.55 -25.98
CA GLY A 98 6.55 3.29 -25.90
C GLY A 98 5.34 3.29 -24.95
N THR A 99 4.79 2.10 -24.72
CA THR A 99 3.55 1.89 -23.95
C THR A 99 3.77 2.21 -22.46
N PRO A 100 2.79 2.84 -21.77
CA PRO A 100 2.83 2.96 -20.32
C PRO A 100 2.91 1.59 -19.62
N PRO A 101 3.45 1.51 -18.38
CA PRO A 101 3.49 0.27 -17.64
C PRO A 101 2.07 -0.15 -17.27
N ALA A 102 1.89 -1.44 -16.99
CA ALA A 102 0.60 -1.97 -16.59
C ALA A 102 0.07 -1.24 -15.33
N SER A 103 -1.25 -1.26 -15.16
CA SER A 103 -1.88 -0.77 -13.94
C SER A 103 -1.36 -1.54 -12.72
N CYS A 104 -1.14 -0.83 -11.61
CA CYS A 104 -0.72 -1.46 -10.37
C CYS A 104 -1.75 -2.52 -9.97
N PRO A 105 -1.30 -3.70 -9.51
CA PRO A 105 -2.22 -4.67 -8.94
C PRO A 105 -2.96 -3.98 -7.79
N PRO A 106 -4.26 -4.29 -7.60
CA PRO A 106 -5.02 -3.72 -6.51
C PRO A 106 -4.28 -4.03 -5.19
N PRO A 107 -4.23 -3.08 -4.25
CA PRO A 107 -3.49 -3.28 -3.02
C PRO A 107 -4.01 -4.54 -2.30
N THR A 108 -3.08 -5.34 -1.80
CA THR A 108 -3.40 -6.58 -1.08
C THR A 108 -4.07 -6.28 0.25
N TRP A 109 -3.88 -5.05 0.75
CA TRP A 109 -4.53 -4.52 1.93
C TRP A 109 -5.48 -3.35 1.57
N ILE A 110 -6.52 -3.13 2.37
CA ILE A 110 -7.45 -2.00 2.26
C ILE A 110 -7.59 -1.28 3.60
N ARG A 111 -8.25 -0.12 3.61
CA ARG A 111 -8.64 0.56 4.85
C ARG A 111 -9.69 -0.29 5.60
N PRO A 112 -9.61 -0.40 6.93
CA PRO A 112 -10.56 -1.19 7.72
C PRO A 112 -11.94 -0.53 7.83
N ALA A 113 -12.02 0.78 7.62
CA ALA A 113 -13.26 1.55 7.59
C ALA A 113 -13.09 2.77 6.66
N ASN A 114 -14.19 3.22 6.05
CA ASN A 114 -14.23 4.49 5.34
C ASN A 114 -14.52 5.64 6.33
N ALA A 115 -13.51 6.01 7.11
CA ALA A 115 -13.64 6.99 8.18
C ALA A 115 -12.38 7.88 8.27
N PRO A 116 -12.50 9.14 8.74
CA PRO A 116 -11.33 10.01 8.95
C PRO A 116 -10.47 9.51 10.12
N PHE A 117 -9.17 9.82 10.07
CA PHE A 117 -8.24 9.58 11.17
C PHE A 117 -8.48 10.57 12.32
N TRP A 118 -8.56 10.07 13.56
CA TRP A 118 -8.76 10.88 14.77
C TRP A 118 -7.58 10.80 15.77
N GLY A 119 -7.01 9.62 15.97
CA GLY A 119 -6.01 9.38 17.03
C GLY A 119 -4.87 8.45 16.59
N GLY A 120 -3.65 8.72 17.04
CA GLY A 120 -2.43 8.03 16.60
C GLY A 120 -1.88 7.02 17.60
N PHE A 121 -1.01 6.14 17.11
CA PHE A 121 -0.29 5.15 17.90
C PHE A 121 0.63 5.82 18.92
N ARG A 122 0.50 5.42 20.20
CA ARG A 122 1.36 5.81 21.33
C ARG A 122 1.78 7.27 21.35
N THR A 123 0.83 8.19 21.21
CA THR A 123 1.12 9.63 21.32
C THR A 123 1.60 9.97 22.74
N PRO A 124 2.26 11.13 22.94
CA PRO A 124 2.69 11.55 24.27
C PRO A 124 1.56 11.57 25.32
N GLN A 125 0.33 11.88 24.89
CA GLN A 125 -0.85 11.93 25.76
C GLN A 125 -1.49 10.55 25.99
N ARG A 126 -1.24 9.57 25.11
CA ARG A 126 -1.80 8.21 25.18
C ARG A 126 -0.71 7.17 24.90
N PRO A 127 0.30 7.02 25.77
CA PRO A 127 1.48 6.20 25.51
C PRO A 127 1.19 4.70 25.39
N THR A 128 0.01 4.26 25.83
CA THR A 128 -0.47 2.87 25.75
C THR A 128 -1.51 2.66 24.65
N HIS A 129 -1.72 3.64 23.78
CA HIS A 129 -2.63 3.51 22.65
C HIS A 129 -1.96 2.72 21.51
N ASP A 130 -2.16 1.41 21.52
CA ASP A 130 -1.47 0.45 20.65
C ASP A 130 -1.99 0.38 19.21
N GLY A 131 -2.81 1.36 18.81
CA GLY A 131 -3.39 1.45 17.48
C GLY A 131 -3.68 2.88 17.04
N VAL A 132 -4.61 3.01 16.10
CA VAL A 132 -5.16 4.28 15.65
C VAL A 132 -6.67 4.29 15.81
N ASP A 133 -7.23 5.48 15.99
CA ASP A 133 -8.66 5.68 16.03
C ASP A 133 -9.14 6.29 14.71
N LEU A 134 -10.11 5.64 14.09
CA LEU A 134 -10.81 6.13 12.91
C LEU A 134 -12.23 6.53 13.31
N GLY A 135 -12.59 7.79 13.09
CA GLY A 135 -13.88 8.39 13.43
C GLY A 135 -15.06 7.85 12.64
N ALA A 136 -15.39 6.58 12.85
CA ALA A 136 -16.45 5.87 12.18
C ALA A 136 -17.77 6.05 12.94
N PRO A 137 -18.81 6.65 12.34
CA PRO A 137 -20.14 6.71 12.94
C PRO A 137 -20.61 5.32 13.37
N ARG A 138 -21.40 5.24 14.44
CA ARG A 138 -22.01 3.99 14.88
C ARG A 138 -22.70 3.29 13.71
N ASN A 139 -22.55 1.97 13.65
CA ASN A 139 -23.05 1.10 12.59
C ASN A 139 -22.34 1.22 11.23
N SER A 140 -21.24 1.98 11.13
CA SER A 140 -20.41 1.95 9.91
C SER A 140 -19.78 0.58 9.72
N PRO A 141 -19.73 0.02 8.50
CA PRO A 141 -19.15 -1.29 8.26
C PRO A 141 -17.64 -1.29 8.52
N VAL A 142 -17.16 -2.37 9.14
CA VAL A 142 -15.74 -2.64 9.40
C VAL A 142 -15.31 -3.86 8.60
N PHE A 143 -14.18 -3.75 7.90
CA PHE A 143 -13.73 -4.75 6.93
C PHE A 143 -12.37 -5.36 7.29
N ALA A 144 -12.20 -6.63 6.95
CA ALA A 144 -10.90 -7.29 6.94
C ALA A 144 -9.95 -6.53 6.00
N VAL A 145 -8.82 -6.06 6.54
CA VAL A 145 -7.88 -5.27 5.74
C VAL A 145 -7.18 -6.12 4.70
N ALA A 146 -7.00 -7.42 4.96
CA ALA A 146 -6.45 -8.40 4.06
C ALA A 146 -7.06 -9.78 4.36
N ALA A 147 -6.80 -10.76 3.51
CA ALA A 147 -7.21 -12.14 3.78
C ALA A 147 -6.47 -12.70 5.01
N GLY A 148 -7.10 -13.64 5.72
CA GLY A 148 -6.51 -14.26 6.89
C GLY A 148 -7.48 -15.21 7.59
N THR A 149 -7.15 -15.57 8.83
CA THR A 149 -8.00 -16.40 9.70
C THR A 149 -8.36 -15.62 10.94
N VAL A 150 -9.65 -15.63 11.30
CA VAL A 150 -10.12 -15.04 12.56
C VAL A 150 -9.57 -15.85 13.72
N VAL A 151 -8.78 -15.22 14.57
CA VAL A 151 -8.19 -15.86 15.77
C VAL A 151 -8.90 -15.44 17.05
N THR A 152 -9.60 -14.31 17.02
CA THR A 152 -10.40 -13.80 18.14
C THR A 152 -11.68 -13.15 17.62
N ALA A 153 -12.81 -13.41 18.27
CA ALA A 153 -14.11 -12.80 17.96
C ALA A 153 -15.02 -12.85 19.19
N GLU A 154 -14.82 -11.93 20.14
CA GLU A 154 -15.45 -12.02 21.46
C GLU A 154 -15.66 -10.64 22.12
N CYS A 155 -16.22 -10.67 23.32
CA CYS A 155 -16.42 -9.51 24.19
C CYS A 155 -15.29 -9.43 25.21
N ASN A 156 -14.57 -8.31 25.25
CA ASN A 156 -13.51 -8.04 26.21
C ASN A 156 -13.78 -6.73 26.96
N VAL A 157 -14.33 -6.83 28.17
CA VAL A 157 -14.59 -5.70 29.07
C VAL A 157 -14.27 -6.06 30.52
N SER A 158 -14.25 -5.07 31.41
CA SER A 158 -14.12 -5.32 32.85
C SER A 158 -15.25 -6.23 33.38
N PRO A 159 -15.03 -7.03 34.45
CA PRO A 159 -16.00 -8.03 34.92
C PRO A 159 -17.38 -7.49 35.33
N THR A 160 -17.48 -6.19 35.59
CA THR A 160 -18.71 -5.50 36.00
C THR A 160 -19.46 -4.85 34.84
N HIS A 161 -19.04 -5.11 33.59
CA HIS A 161 -19.59 -4.50 32.39
C HIS A 161 -19.95 -5.55 31.32
N VAL A 162 -20.70 -5.15 30.29
CA VAL A 162 -21.11 -6.00 29.15
C VAL A 162 -20.86 -5.28 27.83
N CYS A 163 -20.71 -6.01 26.72
CA CYS A 163 -20.39 -5.39 25.43
C CYS A 163 -21.60 -4.90 24.62
N ASP A 164 -22.83 -5.26 25.00
CA ASP A 164 -24.07 -4.84 24.31
C ASP A 164 -24.62 -3.50 24.83
N VAL A 165 -23.74 -2.67 25.42
CA VAL A 165 -24.02 -1.30 25.83
C VAL A 165 -22.87 -0.38 25.40
N ASP A 166 -23.14 0.91 25.41
CA ASP A 166 -22.11 1.91 25.22
C ASP A 166 -21.15 1.96 26.40
N GLY A 167 -19.87 2.03 26.06
CA GLY A 167 -18.77 2.10 27.00
C GLY A 167 -18.39 3.53 27.36
N SER A 168 -17.21 3.66 27.95
CA SER A 168 -16.60 4.95 28.30
C SER A 168 -15.13 4.75 28.61
N ALA A 169 -14.38 5.84 28.79
CA ALA A 169 -13.00 5.79 29.28
C ALA A 169 -12.81 5.06 30.63
N ALA A 170 -13.89 4.84 31.39
CA ALA A 170 -13.86 4.09 32.65
C ALA A 170 -14.00 2.56 32.47
N VAL A 171 -14.43 2.11 31.29
CA VAL A 171 -14.56 0.69 30.97
C VAL A 171 -13.25 0.21 30.36
N ALA A 172 -12.63 -0.82 30.95
CA ALA A 172 -11.43 -1.43 30.37
C ALA A 172 -11.80 -2.36 29.20
N GLY A 173 -10.84 -2.60 28.31
CA GLY A 173 -10.95 -3.62 27.26
C GLY A 173 -11.52 -3.11 25.93
N CYS A 174 -11.45 -3.98 24.93
CA CYS A 174 -11.78 -3.69 23.54
C CYS A 174 -13.28 -3.72 23.21
N GLY A 175 -14.16 -4.04 24.17
CA GLY A 175 -15.57 -4.26 23.87
C GLY A 175 -15.76 -5.50 22.98
N TRP A 176 -16.74 -5.45 22.08
CA TRP A 176 -16.82 -6.43 21.00
C TRP A 176 -15.67 -6.19 20.02
N TYR A 177 -14.88 -7.22 19.74
CA TYR A 177 -13.73 -7.09 18.86
C TYR A 177 -13.41 -8.35 18.06
N VAL A 178 -12.61 -8.16 17.01
CA VAL A 178 -12.10 -9.21 16.15
C VAL A 178 -10.59 -9.09 16.04
N GLU A 179 -9.89 -10.23 15.96
CA GLU A 179 -8.52 -10.29 15.49
C GLU A 179 -8.41 -11.23 14.28
N ILE A 180 -7.65 -10.79 13.28
CA ILE A 180 -7.32 -11.60 12.10
C ILE A 180 -5.81 -11.83 12.08
N ARG A 181 -5.40 -13.09 12.02
CA ARG A 181 -4.03 -13.49 11.69
C ARG A 181 -3.88 -13.59 10.18
N HIS A 182 -2.93 -12.85 9.61
CA HIS A 182 -2.64 -12.82 8.19
C HIS A 182 -1.53 -13.82 7.80
N LEU A 183 -1.34 -13.99 6.49
CA LEU A 183 -0.35 -14.92 5.92
C LEU A 183 1.10 -14.57 6.31
N ASP A 184 1.41 -13.29 6.50
CA ASP A 184 2.73 -12.81 6.95
C ASP A 184 2.90 -12.90 8.47
N ASN A 185 2.00 -13.60 9.16
CA ASN A 185 1.93 -13.75 10.61
C ASN A 185 1.60 -12.46 11.39
N SER A 186 1.38 -11.34 10.69
CA SER A 186 0.85 -10.14 11.33
C SER A 186 -0.58 -10.37 11.83
N VAL A 187 -0.97 -9.61 12.85
CA VAL A 187 -2.34 -9.63 13.39
C VAL A 187 -2.92 -8.23 13.28
N THR A 188 -4.17 -8.14 12.87
CA THR A 188 -4.94 -6.90 12.94
C THR A 188 -6.09 -7.03 13.92
N ARG A 189 -6.28 -6.00 14.75
CA ARG A 189 -7.33 -5.95 15.78
C ARG A 189 -8.33 -4.85 15.47
N TYR A 190 -9.61 -5.14 15.69
CA TYR A 190 -10.75 -4.27 15.39
C TYR A 190 -11.64 -4.15 16.63
N CYS A 191 -11.47 -3.09 17.42
CA CYS A 191 -12.16 -2.92 18.70
C CYS A 191 -13.37 -1.99 18.63
N HIS A 192 -14.12 -1.96 19.73
CA HIS A 192 -15.28 -1.11 19.97
C HIS A 192 -16.43 -1.35 18.99
N LEU A 193 -16.60 -2.59 18.50
CA LEU A 193 -17.71 -2.92 17.61
C LEU A 193 -19.06 -2.71 18.33
N ALA A 194 -20.09 -2.34 17.58
CA ALA A 194 -21.41 -2.01 18.13
C ALA A 194 -22.16 -3.22 18.69
N ARG A 195 -21.76 -4.42 18.28
CA ARG A 195 -22.41 -5.70 18.60
C ARG A 195 -21.45 -6.85 18.28
N ARG A 196 -21.85 -8.06 18.66
CA ARG A 196 -21.11 -9.30 18.35
C ARG A 196 -20.65 -9.34 16.89
N PRO A 197 -19.38 -9.73 16.62
CA PRO A 197 -18.85 -9.86 15.27
C PRO A 197 -19.70 -10.74 14.34
N LEU A 198 -19.63 -10.46 13.04
CA LEU A 198 -20.27 -11.25 11.96
C LEU A 198 -19.48 -12.53 11.61
N VAL A 199 -18.35 -12.74 12.26
CA VAL A 199 -17.40 -13.82 11.99
C VAL A 199 -17.11 -14.62 13.25
N ASN A 200 -16.65 -15.86 13.09
CA ASN A 200 -16.31 -16.76 14.19
C ASN A 200 -14.83 -17.12 14.19
N VAL A 201 -14.28 -17.48 15.35
CA VAL A 201 -12.90 -17.99 15.46
C VAL A 201 -12.71 -19.22 14.56
N GLY A 202 -11.57 -19.27 13.87
CA GLY A 202 -11.23 -20.29 12.87
C GLY A 202 -11.74 -19.97 11.46
N GLN A 203 -12.64 -18.99 11.29
CA GLN A 203 -13.17 -18.63 9.98
C GLN A 203 -12.09 -17.99 9.08
N PRO A 204 -11.86 -18.50 7.86
CA PRO A 204 -11.10 -17.77 6.86
C PRO A 204 -11.90 -16.55 6.38
N VAL A 205 -11.23 -15.42 6.20
CA VAL A 205 -11.83 -14.19 5.70
C VAL A 205 -11.06 -13.68 4.49
N ALA A 206 -11.78 -13.12 3.52
CA ALA A 206 -11.19 -12.44 2.38
C ALA A 206 -10.91 -10.96 2.68
N ARG A 207 -9.99 -10.33 1.95
CA ARG A 207 -9.81 -8.88 1.94
C ARG A 207 -11.14 -8.20 1.62
N GLY A 208 -11.56 -7.23 2.44
CA GLY A 208 -12.83 -6.52 2.26
C GLY A 208 -14.05 -7.24 2.80
N GLN A 209 -13.92 -8.43 3.37
CA GLN A 209 -15.04 -9.09 4.03
C GLN A 209 -15.48 -8.28 5.25
N ALA A 210 -16.79 -8.08 5.41
CA ALA A 210 -17.35 -7.43 6.58
C ALA A 210 -17.12 -8.29 7.84
N LEU A 211 -16.59 -7.67 8.89
CA LEU A 211 -16.31 -8.29 10.19
C LEU A 211 -17.36 -7.91 11.23
N GLY A 212 -17.97 -6.76 11.06
CA GLY A 212 -18.86 -6.16 12.03
C GLY A 212 -19.12 -4.70 11.71
N TYR A 213 -19.55 -3.98 12.73
CA TYR A 213 -19.94 -2.59 12.62
C TYR A 213 -19.29 -1.77 13.73
N ALA A 214 -18.74 -0.60 13.40
CA ALA A 214 -18.15 0.32 14.36
C ALA A 214 -19.19 0.76 15.40
N GLY A 215 -18.76 0.93 16.64
CA GLY A 215 -19.62 1.28 17.76
C GLY A 215 -18.84 1.98 18.86
N MET A 216 -19.21 1.72 20.11
CA MET A 216 -18.64 2.35 21.29
C MET A 216 -18.56 1.39 22.48
N SER A 217 -18.53 0.07 22.27
CA SER A 217 -18.41 -0.88 23.38
C SER A 217 -17.00 -0.83 23.99
N GLY A 218 -16.86 -1.06 25.30
CA GLY A 218 -15.55 -1.07 25.98
C GLY A 218 -14.94 0.32 26.21
N ASN A 219 -13.62 0.45 26.10
CA ASN A 219 -12.90 1.69 26.36
C ASN A 219 -13.06 2.74 25.24
N ALA A 220 -14.28 3.25 25.05
CA ALA A 220 -14.62 4.20 24.00
C ALA A 220 -15.57 5.29 24.50
N SER A 221 -15.21 6.56 24.32
CA SER A 221 -16.05 7.71 24.74
C SER A 221 -16.88 8.33 23.61
N ALA A 222 -16.67 7.87 22.38
CA ALA A 222 -17.44 8.26 21.19
C ALA A 222 -17.38 7.13 20.15
N PRO A 223 -18.34 7.03 19.21
CA PRO A 223 -18.27 6.02 18.15
C PRO A 223 -17.02 6.17 17.28
N HIS A 224 -16.22 5.11 17.22
CA HIS A 224 -15.02 5.03 16.38
C HIS A 224 -14.61 3.56 16.17
N LEU A 225 -13.69 3.32 15.24
CA LEU A 225 -12.96 2.06 15.16
C LEU A 225 -11.56 2.28 15.75
N HIS A 226 -11.24 1.56 16.82
CA HIS A 226 -9.86 1.41 17.26
C HIS A 226 -9.23 0.23 16.50
N PHE A 227 -8.18 0.52 15.74
CA PHE A 227 -7.51 -0.41 14.84
C PHE A 227 -6.04 -0.57 15.22
N GLU A 228 -5.64 -1.79 15.58
CA GLU A 228 -4.25 -2.12 15.92
C GLU A 228 -3.63 -3.01 14.84
N VAL A 229 -2.30 -2.92 14.73
CA VAL A 229 -1.48 -3.83 13.93
C VAL A 229 -0.37 -4.39 14.81
N HIS A 230 -0.19 -5.71 14.73
CA HIS A 230 0.85 -6.43 15.45
C HIS A 230 1.73 -7.20 14.48
N THR A 231 3.03 -7.26 14.74
CA THR A 231 4.00 -7.96 13.88
C THR A 231 4.04 -9.47 14.09
N GLY A 232 3.29 -10.00 15.06
CA GLY A 232 3.23 -11.43 15.32
C GLY A 232 1.96 -11.86 16.05
N TYR A 233 1.70 -13.17 16.03
CA TYR A 233 0.66 -13.84 16.79
C TYR A 233 1.28 -14.60 17.99
N PRO A 234 0.71 -14.49 19.22
CA PRO A 234 -0.46 -13.70 19.58
C PRO A 234 -0.20 -12.18 19.56
N ALA A 235 -1.25 -11.38 19.40
CA ALA A 235 -1.19 -9.93 19.49
C ALA A 235 -0.94 -9.49 20.94
N THR A 236 0.12 -8.72 21.16
CA THR A 236 0.49 -8.18 22.48
C THR A 236 0.89 -6.71 22.39
N PRO A 237 0.91 -5.97 23.50
CA PRO A 237 1.47 -4.61 23.50
C PRO A 237 2.92 -4.57 23.00
N GLN A 238 3.73 -5.61 23.26
CA GLN A 238 5.15 -5.61 22.87
C GLN A 238 5.36 -5.69 21.36
N ASN A 239 4.43 -6.31 20.62
CA ASN A 239 4.52 -6.46 19.17
C ASN A 239 3.57 -5.52 18.39
N ALA A 240 2.86 -4.63 19.09
CA ALA A 240 2.09 -3.57 18.47
C ALA A 240 3.00 -2.55 17.75
N VAL A 241 2.63 -2.16 16.54
CA VAL A 241 3.38 -1.21 15.71
C VAL A 241 2.45 -0.14 15.15
N ASP A 242 2.99 1.03 14.81
CA ASP A 242 2.21 2.13 14.25
C ASP A 242 1.48 1.70 12.96
N PRO A 243 0.12 1.66 12.96
CA PRO A 243 -0.65 1.30 11.78
C PRO A 243 -0.45 2.24 10.60
N LEU A 244 -0.10 3.52 10.80
CA LEU A 244 0.01 4.49 9.71
C LEU A 244 1.08 4.09 8.67
N PRO A 245 2.38 3.97 9.03
CA PRO A 245 3.41 3.55 8.08
C PRO A 245 3.22 2.09 7.65
N PHE A 246 2.74 1.20 8.53
CA PHE A 246 2.54 -0.22 8.21
C PHE A 246 1.52 -0.43 7.09
N MET A 247 0.38 0.26 7.19
CA MET A 247 -0.71 0.17 6.21
C MET A 247 -0.36 0.92 4.92
N ALA A 248 0.30 2.08 5.02
CA ALA A 248 0.75 2.84 3.85
C ALA A 248 1.72 2.03 2.98
N ALA A 249 2.66 1.30 3.59
CA ALA A 249 3.59 0.41 2.88
C ALA A 249 2.88 -0.71 2.09
N ARG A 250 1.64 -1.04 2.48
CA ARG A 250 0.79 -2.07 1.84
C ARG A 250 -0.29 -1.48 0.92
N GLY A 251 -0.19 -0.18 0.61
CA GLY A 251 -1.12 0.51 -0.28
C GLY A 251 -2.48 0.84 0.35
N ALA A 252 -2.57 0.78 1.69
CA ALA A 252 -3.80 0.95 2.46
C ALA A 252 -3.72 2.14 3.43
N ALA A 253 -3.14 3.27 2.97
CA ALA A 253 -2.94 4.45 3.81
C ALA A 253 -4.22 4.87 4.56
N LEU A 254 -4.07 5.21 5.84
CA LEU A 254 -5.18 5.57 6.72
C LEU A 254 -5.42 7.09 6.78
N ARG A 255 -4.50 7.89 6.23
CA ARG A 255 -4.56 9.35 6.05
C ARG A 255 -4.57 9.72 4.58
#